data_AF-A0A1W9UCM8-F1
#
_entry.id   AF-A0A1W9UCM8-F1
#
_cell.length_a   1.000
_cell.length_b   1.000
_cell.length_c   1.000
_cell.angle_alpha   90.00
_cell.angle_beta   90.00
_cell.angle_gamma   90.00
#
_symmetry.space_group_name_H-M   'P 1'
#
loop_
_entity.id
_entity.type
_entity.pdbx_description
1 polymer ?
#
loop_
_entity_poly.entity_id
_entity_poly.type
_entity_poly.pdbx_seq_one_letter_code
_entity_poly.pdbx_strand_id
1 'polypeptide(L)'
;MGLLSNTVSITQFDVVGDLPEQDLAAWIGKQLGEHPFLSIENSAEELSIGWVELDDFQSSEFAASSSWWRDDYVTFTMRRDQRRVPAALVKGELQREQNRFLAENPTYNRVPKDKNEELKELVRNRLLVRVLPTPTLYDVVWNLKSGRLTFANISARAIDDLTELFQKSFLGLRLVVVYPVERARKVVPQSLLPALDDLDQAAQGSVLEQIEKNRWLGSEFMQWLMYRTTNAGSGYSVCCAGPAADKENFVAYLDNRLLLVGSGNEGGQKVTVVGPQDSFTEVCSALGQGKEIAEATIYFEKLEHQWRVTLKGEMFQFGSFKCPTVRIDKGAEVEDEQQSVFYERMYVIEEGLQLFDSLLVAFLKQRLSDNWSAECQRMIKWLES
;
A
#
# COMPACT_ATOMS: atom_id res chain seq x y z
N MET A 1 -5.82 -4.16 -8.03
CA MET A 1 -6.99 -3.31 -8.31
C MET A 1 -6.50 -1.89 -8.35
N GLY A 2 -6.91 -1.15 -9.37
CA GLY A 2 -6.52 0.25 -9.54
C GLY A 2 -7.26 1.18 -8.58
N LEU A 3 -6.89 2.45 -8.60
CA LEU A 3 -7.47 3.54 -7.81
C LEU A 3 -8.98 3.67 -8.02
N LEU A 4 -9.43 3.59 -9.28
CA LEU A 4 -10.82 3.75 -9.68
C LEU A 4 -11.70 2.53 -9.36
N SER A 5 -11.11 1.43 -8.87
CA SER A 5 -11.87 0.27 -8.41
C SER A 5 -12.54 0.56 -7.06
N ASN A 6 -13.72 -0.03 -6.80
CA ASN A 6 -14.44 0.10 -5.52
C ASN A 6 -13.60 -0.24 -4.28
N THR A 7 -12.62 -1.13 -4.44
CA THR A 7 -11.67 -1.52 -3.39
C THR A 7 -10.26 -1.36 -3.91
N VAL A 8 -9.41 -0.68 -3.13
CA VAL A 8 -8.02 -0.38 -3.47
C VAL A 8 -7.14 -0.69 -2.26
N SER A 9 -5.88 -1.07 -2.45
CA SER A 9 -4.90 -1.12 -1.36
C SER A 9 -3.96 0.07 -1.53
N ILE A 10 -3.71 0.82 -0.47
CA ILE A 10 -3.03 2.12 -0.52
C ILE A 10 -1.78 2.10 0.36
N THR A 11 -0.67 2.56 -0.22
CA THR A 11 0.51 3.06 0.50
C THR A 11 0.66 4.54 0.20
N GLN A 12 1.01 5.34 1.22
CA GLN A 12 1.25 6.76 1.04
C GLN A 12 2.74 7.09 1.25
N PHE A 13 3.22 8.06 0.48
CA PHE A 13 4.57 8.59 0.53
C PHE A 13 4.51 10.12 0.58
N ASP A 14 5.45 10.73 1.28
CA ASP A 14 5.76 12.13 1.09
C ASP A 14 6.82 12.26 0.00
N VAL A 15 6.60 13.18 -0.94
CA VAL A 15 7.58 13.53 -1.95
C VAL A 15 8.49 14.61 -1.37
N VAL A 16 9.76 14.28 -1.18
CA VAL A 16 10.75 15.16 -0.57
C VAL A 16 11.77 15.60 -1.61
N GLY A 17 12.00 16.91 -1.70
CA GLY A 17 12.92 17.55 -2.63
C GLY A 17 12.32 18.86 -3.14
N ASP A 18 13.11 19.62 -3.91
CA ASP A 18 12.69 20.91 -4.41
C ASP A 18 11.98 20.76 -5.76
N LEU A 19 10.75 21.26 -5.85
CA LEU A 19 10.01 21.35 -7.10
C LEU A 19 10.41 22.64 -7.85
N PRO A 20 10.37 22.64 -9.20
CA PRO A 20 10.55 23.87 -9.96
C PRO A 20 9.52 24.93 -9.57
N GLU A 21 9.96 26.18 -9.42
CA GLU A 21 9.08 27.31 -9.08
C GLU A 21 8.14 27.72 -10.23
N GLN A 22 8.52 27.41 -11.47
CA GLN A 22 7.79 27.76 -12.69
C GLN A 22 7.65 26.55 -13.60
N ASP A 23 6.65 26.57 -14.48
CA ASP A 23 6.41 25.55 -15.49
C ASP A 23 6.33 24.11 -14.95
N LEU A 24 5.80 23.96 -13.73
CA LEU A 24 5.74 22.67 -13.02
C LEU A 24 5.08 21.58 -13.86
N ALA A 25 3.98 21.88 -14.56
CA ALA A 25 3.34 20.94 -15.48
C ALA A 25 4.27 20.52 -16.62
N ALA A 26 4.92 21.47 -17.30
CA ALA A 26 5.83 21.12 -18.39
C ALA A 26 7.02 20.26 -17.88
N TRP A 27 7.54 20.58 -16.68
CA TRP A 27 8.59 19.78 -16.07
C TRP A 27 8.13 18.36 -15.73
N ILE A 28 7.00 18.20 -15.02
CA ILE A 28 6.45 16.87 -14.67
C ILE A 28 6.18 16.04 -15.93
N GLY A 29 5.50 16.61 -16.93
CA GLY A 29 5.21 15.91 -18.18
C GLY A 29 6.47 15.44 -18.89
N LYS A 30 7.52 16.28 -18.91
CA LYS A 30 8.84 15.90 -19.43
C LYS A 30 9.45 14.75 -18.62
N GLN A 31 9.45 14.81 -17.29
CA GLN A 31 10.02 13.74 -16.44
C GLN A 31 9.31 12.40 -16.63
N LEU A 32 7.98 12.41 -16.75
CA LEU A 32 7.20 11.20 -17.04
C LEU A 32 7.52 10.65 -18.43
N GLY A 33 7.57 11.52 -19.45
CA GLY A 33 7.88 11.15 -20.84
C GLY A 33 9.33 10.73 -21.09
N GLU A 34 10.27 11.01 -20.19
CA GLU A 34 11.66 10.51 -20.25
C GLU A 34 11.78 9.04 -19.77
N HIS A 35 10.78 8.54 -19.04
CA HIS A 35 10.72 7.15 -18.56
C HIS A 35 9.40 6.44 -18.92
N PRO A 36 9.03 6.42 -20.21
CA PRO A 36 7.81 5.79 -20.66
C PRO A 36 7.91 4.27 -20.56
N PHE A 37 6.77 3.60 -20.48
CA PHE A 37 6.73 2.16 -20.65
C PHE A 37 7.17 1.75 -22.07
N LEU A 38 8.14 0.84 -22.16
CA LEU A 38 8.60 0.27 -23.43
C LEU A 38 8.15 -1.18 -23.55
N SER A 39 7.39 -1.51 -24.61
CA SER A 39 6.89 -2.86 -24.83
C SER A 39 8.02 -3.85 -25.13
N ILE A 40 7.96 -5.01 -24.47
CA ILE A 40 8.87 -6.16 -24.67
C ILE A 40 8.24 -7.30 -25.45
N GLU A 41 7.09 -7.06 -26.10
CA GLU A 41 6.36 -8.10 -26.84
C GLU A 41 7.23 -8.75 -27.94
N ASN A 42 8.03 -7.94 -28.63
CA ASN A 42 8.89 -8.36 -29.75
C ASN A 42 10.37 -8.57 -29.38
N SER A 43 10.72 -8.58 -28.08
CA SER A 43 12.11 -8.79 -27.61
C SER A 43 12.25 -10.13 -26.90
N ALA A 44 13.44 -10.44 -26.37
CA ALA A 44 13.68 -11.57 -25.46
C ALA A 44 13.67 -11.13 -23.97
N GLU A 45 13.43 -9.86 -23.70
CA GLU A 45 13.46 -9.32 -22.34
C GLU A 45 12.35 -9.93 -21.47
N GLU A 46 12.64 -10.11 -20.19
CA GLU A 46 11.71 -10.76 -19.24
C GLU A 46 10.80 -9.77 -18.51
N LEU A 47 11.25 -8.52 -18.40
CA LEU A 47 10.64 -7.50 -17.56
C LEU A 47 10.81 -6.13 -18.22
N SER A 48 9.72 -5.37 -18.26
CA SER A 48 9.75 -3.94 -18.53
C SER A 48 8.88 -3.21 -17.52
N ILE A 49 9.36 -2.05 -17.08
CA ILE A 49 8.68 -1.18 -16.12
C ILE A 49 8.82 0.26 -16.62
N GLY A 50 7.71 0.99 -16.70
CA GLY A 50 7.71 2.41 -17.04
C GLY A 50 6.35 3.07 -16.83
N TRP A 51 6.29 4.36 -17.10
CA TRP A 51 5.08 5.16 -16.91
C TRP A 51 4.11 5.03 -18.08
N VAL A 52 2.83 4.98 -17.75
CA VAL A 52 1.70 5.09 -18.67
C VAL A 52 0.66 6.04 -18.08
N GLU A 53 -0.25 6.53 -18.92
CA GLU A 53 -1.36 7.36 -18.48
C GLU A 53 -2.37 6.55 -17.64
N LEU A 54 -3.08 7.21 -16.73
CA LEU A 54 -4.03 6.54 -15.83
C LEU A 54 -5.23 5.97 -16.61
N ASP A 55 -5.78 6.76 -17.54
CA ASP A 55 -6.99 6.39 -18.28
C ASP A 55 -6.71 5.46 -19.47
N ASP A 56 -5.49 5.50 -20.02
CA ASP A 56 -5.04 4.62 -21.10
C ASP A 56 -3.63 4.04 -20.81
N PHE A 57 -3.60 2.77 -20.39
CA PHE A 57 -2.37 2.06 -20.09
C PHE A 57 -1.51 1.71 -21.33
N GLN A 58 -2.00 2.01 -22.54
CA GLN A 58 -1.24 1.89 -23.78
C GLN A 58 -0.53 3.20 -24.15
N SER A 59 -1.01 4.33 -23.63
CA SER A 59 -0.40 5.64 -23.81
C SER A 59 0.71 5.87 -22.79
N SER A 60 1.88 6.29 -23.27
CA SER A 60 3.06 6.61 -22.43
C SER A 60 3.76 7.90 -22.86
N GLU A 61 3.11 8.69 -23.71
CA GLU A 61 3.70 9.90 -24.30
C GLU A 61 3.57 11.12 -23.39
N PHE A 62 2.54 11.17 -22.53
CA PHE A 62 2.23 12.29 -21.64
C PHE A 62 2.13 13.65 -22.36
N ALA A 63 1.74 13.64 -23.64
CA ALA A 63 1.82 14.80 -24.52
C ALA A 63 0.81 15.91 -24.17
N ALA A 64 -0.39 15.56 -23.72
CA ALA A 64 -1.44 16.50 -23.33
C ALA A 64 -1.57 16.52 -21.81
N SER A 65 -1.39 17.69 -21.17
CA SER A 65 -1.50 17.77 -19.71
C SER A 65 -2.89 17.38 -19.19
N SER A 66 -3.95 17.51 -19.99
CA SER A 66 -5.32 17.14 -19.59
C SER A 66 -5.51 15.65 -19.29
N SER A 67 -4.66 14.75 -19.80
CA SER A 67 -4.76 13.31 -19.54
C SER A 67 -4.16 12.89 -18.19
N TRP A 68 -3.24 13.69 -17.63
CA TRP A 68 -2.46 13.32 -16.45
C TRP A 68 -2.39 14.41 -15.37
N TRP A 69 -2.86 15.62 -15.63
CA TRP A 69 -2.97 16.73 -14.67
C TRP A 69 -4.43 17.08 -14.42
N ARG A 70 -4.86 17.00 -13.16
CA ARG A 70 -6.25 17.21 -12.71
C ARG A 70 -6.27 18.12 -11.48
N ASP A 71 -6.37 19.43 -11.70
CA ASP A 71 -6.33 20.46 -10.64
C ASP A 71 -5.08 20.33 -9.74
N ASP A 72 -5.22 19.98 -8.46
CA ASP A 72 -4.11 19.74 -7.52
C ASP A 72 -3.42 18.37 -7.68
N TYR A 73 -3.92 17.50 -8.58
CA TYR A 73 -3.47 16.11 -8.73
C TYR A 73 -2.69 15.88 -10.03
N VAL A 74 -1.61 15.12 -9.91
CA VAL A 74 -0.91 14.50 -11.03
C VAL A 74 -1.18 12.99 -10.97
N THR A 75 -1.70 12.43 -12.06
CA THR A 75 -2.15 11.04 -12.14
C THR A 75 -1.40 10.28 -13.23
N PHE A 76 -0.82 9.14 -12.87
CA PHE A 76 -0.08 8.29 -13.79
C PHE A 76 -0.02 6.87 -13.23
N THR A 77 0.34 5.90 -14.06
CA THR A 77 0.35 4.49 -13.66
C THR A 77 1.71 3.88 -13.96
N MET A 78 2.27 3.14 -12.99
CA MET A 78 3.43 2.29 -13.23
C MET A 78 2.94 1.00 -13.89
N ARG A 79 3.29 0.79 -15.16
CA ARG A 79 3.05 -0.47 -15.86
C ARG A 79 4.26 -1.36 -15.73
N ARG A 80 4.01 -2.61 -15.32
CA ARG A 80 5.01 -3.68 -15.19
C ARG A 80 4.60 -4.87 -16.04
N ASP A 81 5.33 -5.12 -17.10
CA ASP A 81 5.13 -6.25 -18.00
C ASP A 81 6.16 -7.33 -17.69
N GLN A 82 5.71 -8.55 -17.36
CA GLN A 82 6.60 -9.66 -17.03
C GLN A 82 6.26 -10.92 -17.81
N ARG A 83 7.28 -11.55 -18.40
CA ARG A 83 7.17 -12.91 -18.96
C ARG A 83 7.41 -13.95 -17.88
N ARG A 84 6.54 -14.94 -17.82
CA ARG A 84 6.67 -16.09 -16.90
C ARG A 84 6.62 -17.37 -17.70
N VAL A 85 7.79 -17.96 -17.95
CA VAL A 85 7.87 -19.27 -18.59
C VAL A 85 7.53 -20.35 -17.55
N PRO A 86 6.50 -21.19 -17.76
CA PRO A 86 6.16 -22.25 -16.83
C PRO A 86 7.34 -23.21 -16.62
N ALA A 87 7.70 -23.48 -15.36
CA ALA A 87 8.87 -24.31 -15.03
C ALA A 87 8.80 -25.73 -15.62
N ALA A 88 7.61 -26.31 -15.74
CA ALA A 88 7.40 -27.60 -16.38
C ALA A 88 7.80 -27.61 -17.86
N LEU A 89 7.53 -26.51 -18.57
CA LEU A 89 7.90 -26.35 -19.98
C LEU A 89 9.41 -26.23 -20.14
N VAL A 90 10.06 -25.41 -19.30
CA VAL A 90 11.53 -25.30 -19.27
C VAL A 90 12.17 -26.66 -19.03
N LYS A 91 11.68 -27.42 -18.04
CA LYS A 91 12.20 -28.74 -17.71
C LYS A 91 12.05 -29.73 -18.87
N GLY A 92 10.89 -29.76 -19.52
CA GLY A 92 10.63 -30.65 -20.66
C GLY A 92 11.52 -30.36 -21.86
N GLU A 93 11.66 -29.08 -22.23
CA GLU A 93 12.50 -28.65 -23.35
C GLU A 93 14.00 -28.87 -23.05
N LEU A 94 14.45 -28.56 -21.83
CA LEU A 94 15.83 -28.83 -21.42
C LEU A 94 16.16 -30.32 -21.50
N GLN A 95 15.26 -31.20 -21.03
CA GLN A 95 15.47 -32.64 -21.11
C GLN A 95 15.61 -33.11 -22.57
N ARG A 96 14.79 -32.57 -23.48
CA ARG A 96 14.86 -32.87 -24.91
C ARG A 96 16.20 -32.45 -25.51
N GLU A 97 16.68 -31.26 -25.15
CA GLU A 97 17.97 -30.74 -25.60
C GLU A 97 19.17 -31.54 -25.05
N GLN A 98 19.13 -31.92 -23.77
CA GLN A 98 20.13 -32.78 -23.16
C GLN A 98 20.18 -34.16 -23.84
N ASN A 99 19.02 -34.76 -24.12
CA ASN A 99 18.94 -36.05 -24.81
C ASN A 99 19.52 -35.95 -26.23
N ARG A 100 19.25 -34.85 -26.94
CA ARG A 100 19.83 -34.58 -28.26
C ARG A 100 21.36 -34.47 -28.20
N PHE A 101 21.89 -33.71 -27.25
CA PHE A 101 23.34 -33.58 -27.06
C PHE A 101 24.02 -34.93 -26.80
N LEU A 102 23.44 -35.77 -25.93
CA LEU A 102 23.99 -37.10 -25.62
C LEU A 102 23.93 -38.05 -26.82
N ALA A 103 22.88 -37.96 -27.63
CA ALA A 103 22.77 -38.75 -28.87
C ALA A 103 23.82 -38.33 -29.91
N GLU A 104 24.12 -37.03 -30.02
CA GLU A 104 25.14 -36.49 -30.93
C GLU A 104 26.57 -36.69 -30.41
N ASN A 105 26.75 -36.91 -29.10
CA ASN A 105 28.05 -37.09 -28.47
C ASN A 105 28.08 -38.37 -27.60
N PRO A 106 28.14 -39.58 -28.21
CA PRO A 106 28.01 -40.87 -27.50
C PRO A 106 29.10 -41.17 -26.47
N THR A 107 30.21 -40.42 -26.50
CA THR A 107 31.31 -40.51 -25.52
C THR A 107 30.92 -39.99 -24.13
N TYR A 108 29.87 -39.17 -24.05
CA TYR A 108 29.38 -38.64 -22.78
C TYR A 108 28.20 -39.47 -22.25
N ASN A 109 28.30 -39.91 -21.00
CA ASN A 109 27.18 -40.54 -20.28
C ASN A 109 26.23 -39.52 -19.64
N ARG A 110 26.67 -38.26 -19.49
CA ARG A 110 25.92 -37.13 -18.93
C ARG A 110 26.37 -35.83 -19.58
N VAL A 111 25.47 -34.86 -19.67
CA VAL A 111 25.80 -33.53 -20.21
C VAL A 111 26.77 -32.84 -19.24
N PRO A 112 27.94 -32.35 -19.71
CA PRO A 112 28.87 -31.59 -18.88
C PRO A 112 28.22 -30.35 -18.26
N LYS A 113 28.68 -29.94 -17.07
CA LYS A 113 28.07 -28.83 -16.30
C LYS A 113 27.97 -27.54 -17.13
N ASP A 114 29.06 -27.11 -17.75
CA ASP A 114 29.10 -25.86 -18.51
C ASP A 114 28.17 -25.92 -19.72
N LYS A 115 28.14 -27.08 -20.41
CA LYS A 115 27.21 -27.28 -21.53
C LYS A 115 25.75 -27.29 -21.07
N ASN A 116 25.47 -27.83 -19.89
CA ASN A 116 24.13 -27.84 -19.34
C ASN A 116 23.62 -26.44 -18.99
N GLU A 117 24.49 -25.56 -18.45
CA GLU A 117 24.11 -24.15 -18.23
C GLU A 117 23.87 -23.42 -19.57
N GLU A 118 24.70 -23.67 -20.59
CA GLU A 118 24.47 -23.13 -21.94
C GLU A 118 23.12 -23.58 -22.52
N LEU A 119 22.79 -24.88 -22.39
CA LEU A 119 21.50 -25.41 -22.85
C LEU A 119 20.32 -24.80 -22.08
N LYS A 120 20.46 -24.57 -20.77
CA LYS A 120 19.43 -23.90 -19.96
C LYS A 120 19.18 -22.49 -20.46
N GLU A 121 20.22 -21.70 -20.68
CA GLU A 121 20.10 -20.32 -21.18
C GLU A 121 19.48 -20.29 -22.59
N LEU A 122 19.90 -21.20 -23.48
CA LEU A 122 19.33 -21.31 -24.83
C LEU A 122 17.84 -21.65 -24.78
N VAL A 123 17.47 -22.67 -23.99
CA VAL A 123 16.05 -23.08 -23.83
C VAL A 123 15.24 -21.93 -23.24
N ARG A 124 15.76 -21.24 -22.24
CA ARG A 124 15.10 -20.11 -21.60
C ARG A 124 14.85 -18.98 -22.59
N ASN A 125 15.88 -18.51 -23.30
CA ASN A 125 15.77 -17.44 -24.30
C ASN A 125 14.81 -17.80 -25.44
N ARG A 126 14.86 -19.05 -25.92
CA ARG A 126 13.94 -19.55 -26.95
C ARG A 126 12.48 -19.57 -26.47
N LEU A 127 12.25 -19.93 -25.22
CA LEU A 127 10.91 -19.97 -24.64
C LEU A 127 10.38 -18.56 -24.35
N LEU A 128 11.22 -17.63 -23.91
CA LEU A 128 10.82 -16.26 -23.61
C LEU A 128 10.21 -15.54 -24.81
N VAL A 129 10.84 -15.63 -25.97
CA VAL A 129 10.35 -14.99 -27.22
C VAL A 129 8.95 -15.50 -27.62
N ARG A 130 8.51 -16.65 -27.09
CA ARG A 130 7.19 -17.25 -27.38
C ARG A 130 6.13 -16.99 -26.31
N VAL A 131 6.47 -16.27 -25.24
CA VAL A 131 5.57 -15.98 -24.13
C VAL A 131 5.23 -14.50 -24.16
N LEU A 132 3.94 -14.17 -24.32
CA LEU A 132 3.48 -12.80 -24.20
C LEU A 132 3.70 -12.30 -22.75
N PRO A 133 4.17 -11.07 -22.56
CA PRO A 133 4.26 -10.48 -21.23
C PRO A 133 2.88 -10.30 -20.62
N THR A 134 2.76 -10.47 -19.31
CA THR A 134 1.53 -10.16 -18.57
C THR A 134 1.66 -8.75 -17.96
N PRO A 135 0.81 -7.80 -18.35
CA PRO A 135 0.82 -6.46 -17.77
C PRO A 135 0.25 -6.46 -16.36
N THR A 136 0.89 -5.72 -15.46
CA THR A 136 0.38 -5.38 -14.13
C THR A 136 0.45 -3.87 -13.97
N LEU A 137 -0.67 -3.27 -13.58
CA LEU A 137 -0.83 -1.82 -13.47
C LEU A 137 -0.92 -1.41 -12.01
N TYR A 138 -0.18 -0.36 -11.65
CA TYR A 138 -0.20 0.24 -10.32
C TYR A 138 -0.39 1.74 -10.42
N ASP A 139 -1.58 2.21 -10.06
CA ASP A 139 -1.93 3.62 -10.18
C ASP A 139 -1.25 4.46 -9.10
N VAL A 140 -0.87 5.67 -9.50
CA VAL A 140 -0.20 6.68 -8.69
C VAL A 140 -0.98 7.98 -8.78
N VAL A 141 -1.25 8.59 -7.64
CA VAL A 141 -1.82 9.94 -7.54
C VAL A 141 -0.92 10.78 -6.68
N TRP A 142 -0.40 11.86 -7.22
CA TRP A 142 0.40 12.82 -6.48
C TRP A 142 -0.41 14.11 -6.29
N ASN A 143 -0.79 14.38 -5.04
CA ASN A 143 -1.40 15.63 -4.63
C ASN A 143 -0.30 16.65 -4.37
N LEU A 144 -0.17 17.63 -5.28
CA LEU A 144 0.91 18.63 -5.26
C LEU A 144 0.79 19.59 -4.09
N LYS A 145 -0.44 19.92 -3.68
CA LYS A 145 -0.73 20.84 -2.58
C LYS A 145 -0.27 20.31 -1.22
N SER A 146 -0.45 19.01 -0.99
CA SER A 146 -0.02 18.34 0.25
C SER A 146 1.36 17.72 0.17
N GLY A 147 1.95 17.64 -1.03
CA GLY A 147 3.20 16.89 -1.28
C GLY A 147 3.05 15.38 -1.11
N ARG A 148 1.82 14.86 -1.08
CA ARG A 148 1.53 13.45 -0.81
C ARG A 148 1.34 12.66 -2.09
N LEU A 149 2.07 11.55 -2.21
CA LEU A 149 1.87 10.55 -3.26
C LEU A 149 1.15 9.32 -2.68
N THR A 150 0.05 8.96 -3.32
CA THR A 150 -0.78 7.79 -3.00
C THR A 150 -0.55 6.73 -4.08
N PHE A 151 -0.09 5.55 -3.66
CA PHE A 151 0.17 4.41 -4.53
C PHE A 151 -0.88 3.31 -4.30
N ALA A 152 -1.52 2.85 -5.37
CA ALA A 152 -2.56 1.81 -5.33
C ALA A 152 -1.99 0.38 -5.17
N ASN A 153 -1.01 0.21 -4.26
CA ASN A 153 -0.50 -1.09 -3.85
C ASN A 153 0.16 -1.06 -2.46
N ILE A 154 0.37 -2.23 -1.87
CA ILE A 154 1.05 -2.40 -0.57
C ILE A 154 2.17 -3.45 -0.59
N SER A 155 2.38 -4.14 -1.72
CA SER A 155 3.41 -5.19 -1.80
C SER A 155 4.81 -4.56 -1.84
N ALA A 156 5.73 -5.12 -1.05
CA ALA A 156 7.11 -4.63 -0.96
C ALA A 156 7.76 -4.53 -2.35
N ARG A 157 7.61 -5.55 -3.20
CA ARG A 157 8.19 -5.52 -4.54
C ARG A 157 7.66 -4.38 -5.42
N ALA A 158 6.36 -4.11 -5.40
CA ALA A 158 5.79 -3.03 -6.19
C ALA A 158 6.19 -1.65 -5.63
N ILE A 159 6.37 -1.54 -4.31
CA ILE A 159 6.87 -0.31 -3.66
C ILE A 159 8.34 -0.07 -4.05
N ASP A 160 9.17 -1.12 -4.08
CA ASP A 160 10.56 -1.02 -4.52
C ASP A 160 10.63 -0.59 -6.00
N ASP A 161 9.86 -1.26 -6.87
CA ASP A 161 9.76 -0.93 -8.31
C ASP A 161 9.31 0.53 -8.51
N LEU A 162 8.31 1.00 -7.75
CA LEU A 162 7.84 2.39 -7.77
C LEU A 162 8.94 3.36 -7.34
N THR A 163 9.59 3.09 -6.21
CA THR A 163 10.59 3.99 -5.63
C THR A 163 11.79 4.13 -6.56
N GLU A 164 12.24 3.01 -7.15
CA GLU A 164 13.33 3.00 -8.13
C GLU A 164 12.96 3.77 -9.40
N LEU A 165 11.78 3.52 -9.98
CA LEU A 165 11.34 4.21 -11.19
C LEU A 165 11.13 5.71 -10.93
N PHE A 166 10.51 6.08 -9.81
CA PHE A 166 10.29 7.47 -9.43
C PHE A 166 11.62 8.22 -9.24
N GLN A 167 12.59 7.63 -8.53
CA GLN A 167 13.89 8.25 -8.32
C GLN A 167 14.67 8.45 -9.62
N LYS A 168 14.55 7.52 -10.58
CA LYS A 168 15.13 7.68 -11.93
C LYS A 168 14.46 8.80 -12.71
N SER A 169 13.14 8.91 -12.57
CA SER A 169 12.33 9.84 -13.38
C SER A 169 12.35 11.27 -12.87
N PHE A 170 12.40 11.46 -11.55
CA PHE A 170 12.36 12.77 -10.92
C PHE A 170 13.67 13.01 -10.15
N LEU A 171 14.73 13.34 -10.88
CA LEU A 171 16.05 13.56 -10.28
C LEU A 171 16.01 14.67 -9.22
N GLY A 172 16.48 14.36 -8.02
CA GLY A 172 16.45 15.28 -6.87
C GLY A 172 15.22 15.13 -5.98
N LEU A 173 14.19 14.41 -6.42
CA LEU A 173 13.06 14.02 -5.58
C LEU A 173 13.25 12.59 -5.05
N ARG A 174 12.69 12.34 -3.87
CA ARG A 174 12.64 10.99 -3.28
C ARG A 174 11.29 10.74 -2.63
N LEU A 175 10.88 9.47 -2.61
CA LEU A 175 9.71 9.03 -1.87
C LEU A 175 10.13 8.60 -0.46
N VAL A 176 9.49 9.18 0.54
CA VAL A 176 9.60 8.73 1.94
C VAL A 176 8.26 8.13 2.33
N VAL A 177 8.24 6.84 2.67
CA VAL A 177 6.99 6.18 3.09
C VAL A 177 6.42 6.86 4.32
N VAL A 178 5.10 6.98 4.38
CA VAL A 178 4.39 7.52 5.54
C VAL A 178 4.14 6.37 6.50
N TYR A 179 5.00 6.23 7.51
CA TYR A 179 4.95 5.19 8.53
C TYR A 179 4.22 5.69 9.81
N PRO A 180 3.92 4.81 10.78
CA PRO A 180 3.01 5.13 11.88
C PRO A 180 3.35 6.39 12.67
N VAL A 181 4.60 6.52 13.15
CA VAL A 181 5.03 7.67 13.96
C VAL A 181 4.98 8.96 13.15
N GLU A 182 5.41 8.93 11.89
CA GLU A 182 5.38 10.12 11.05
C GLU A 182 3.95 10.57 10.72
N ARG A 183 3.03 9.63 10.49
CA ARG A 183 1.61 9.98 10.38
C ARG A 183 1.09 10.56 11.69
N ALA A 184 1.42 9.98 12.84
CA ALA A 184 1.00 10.48 14.14
C ALA A 184 1.50 11.91 14.40
N ARG A 185 2.76 12.23 14.09
CA ARG A 185 3.32 13.59 14.19
C ARG A 185 2.52 14.61 13.36
N LYS A 186 2.05 14.23 12.18
CA LYS A 186 1.30 15.13 11.30
C LYS A 186 -0.10 15.45 11.77
N VAL A 187 -0.72 14.57 12.57
CA VAL A 187 -2.12 14.71 12.98
C VAL A 187 -2.28 15.06 14.46
N VAL A 188 -1.30 14.73 15.30
CA VAL A 188 -1.37 14.98 16.74
C VAL A 188 -1.45 16.48 17.03
N PRO A 189 -2.26 16.91 18.01
CA PRO A 189 -2.26 18.31 18.44
C PRO A 189 -0.86 18.79 18.82
N GLN A 190 -0.49 20.01 18.42
CA GLN A 190 0.86 20.56 18.64
C GLN A 190 1.32 20.51 20.10
N SER A 191 0.38 20.66 21.05
CA SER A 191 0.66 20.58 22.49
C SER A 191 1.13 19.20 22.97
N LEU A 192 0.84 18.14 22.22
CA LEU A 192 1.17 16.75 22.54
C LEU A 192 2.36 16.22 21.74
N LEU A 193 2.89 16.99 20.77
CA LEU A 193 4.06 16.61 19.99
C LEU A 193 5.26 16.22 20.87
N PRO A 194 5.65 17.01 21.91
CA PRO A 194 6.79 16.64 22.74
C PRO A 194 6.61 15.28 23.43
N ALA A 195 5.39 15.00 23.91
CA ALA A 195 5.08 13.72 24.56
C ALA A 195 5.12 12.53 23.57
N LEU A 196 4.77 12.75 22.30
CA LEU A 196 4.91 11.72 21.27
C LEU A 196 6.40 11.48 20.94
N ASP A 197 7.18 12.55 20.81
CA ASP A 197 8.62 12.43 20.50
C ASP A 197 9.41 11.78 21.65
N ASP A 198 9.03 12.01 22.91
CA ASP A 198 9.60 11.34 24.08
C ASP A 198 9.36 9.80 24.07
N LEU A 199 8.30 9.34 23.39
CA LEU A 199 8.00 7.92 23.21
C LEU A 199 8.63 7.31 21.95
N ASP A 200 9.21 8.13 21.06
CA ASP A 200 9.91 7.63 19.88
C ASP A 200 11.22 6.97 20.30
N GLN A 201 11.28 5.65 20.13
CA GLN A 201 12.41 4.81 20.51
C GLN A 201 13.60 4.90 19.53
N ALA A 202 13.48 5.67 18.46
CA ALA A 202 14.50 5.86 17.43
C ALA A 202 14.40 7.24 16.75
N ALA A 203 14.13 8.31 17.50
CA ALA A 203 13.90 9.66 16.95
C ALA A 203 15.01 10.18 15.99
N GLN A 204 16.26 9.77 16.21
CA GLN A 204 17.42 10.13 15.36
C GLN A 204 17.86 8.99 14.42
N GLY A 205 17.15 7.86 14.44
CA GLY A 205 17.43 6.70 13.61
C GLY A 205 16.97 6.89 12.18
N SER A 206 17.41 5.98 11.32
CA SER A 206 16.89 5.87 9.96
C SER A 206 15.38 5.57 9.95
N VAL A 207 14.71 5.81 8.81
CA VAL A 207 13.27 5.49 8.66
C VAL A 207 12.99 4.01 9.00
N LEU A 208 13.89 3.09 8.61
CA LEU A 208 13.75 1.67 8.91
C LEU A 208 13.84 1.38 10.42
N GLU A 209 14.78 2.02 11.11
CA GLU A 209 14.91 1.88 12.57
C GLU A 209 13.70 2.48 13.29
N GLN A 210 13.19 3.63 12.83
CA GLN A 210 11.97 4.23 13.38
C GLN A 210 10.75 3.32 13.19
N ILE A 211 10.59 2.70 12.02
CA ILE A 211 9.54 1.71 11.78
C ILE A 211 9.66 0.54 12.75
N GLU A 212 10.85 -0.04 12.88
CA GLU A 212 11.07 -1.25 13.70
C GLU A 212 10.87 -0.97 15.20
N LYS A 213 11.43 0.12 15.71
CA LYS A 213 11.42 0.45 17.13
C LYS A 213 10.09 1.04 17.60
N ASN A 214 9.28 1.59 16.69
CA ASN A 214 7.98 2.17 17.03
C ASN A 214 6.77 1.36 16.57
N ARG A 215 6.95 0.04 16.34
CA ARG A 215 5.83 -0.88 16.04
C ARG A 215 4.72 -0.86 17.10
N TRP A 216 5.07 -0.52 18.34
CA TRP A 216 4.14 -0.35 19.47
C TRP A 216 2.95 0.54 19.10
N LEU A 217 3.16 1.58 18.29
CA LEU A 217 2.10 2.53 17.96
C LEU A 217 0.94 1.85 17.23
N GLY A 218 1.25 0.95 16.29
CA GLY A 218 0.23 0.22 15.56
C GLY A 218 -0.45 -0.85 16.41
N SER A 219 0.32 -1.63 17.18
CA SER A 219 -0.24 -2.70 18.02
C SER A 219 -1.09 -2.15 19.16
N GLU A 220 -0.62 -1.11 19.86
CA GLU A 220 -1.38 -0.45 20.92
C GLU A 220 -2.62 0.28 20.39
N PHE A 221 -2.53 0.93 19.21
CA PHE A 221 -3.71 1.55 18.57
C PHE A 221 -4.80 0.52 18.29
N MET A 222 -4.44 -0.63 17.71
CA MET A 222 -5.41 -1.68 17.40
C MET A 222 -5.94 -2.36 18.66
N GLN A 223 -5.11 -2.58 19.69
CA GLN A 223 -5.58 -3.12 20.97
C GLN A 223 -6.53 -2.16 21.68
N TRP A 224 -6.22 -0.86 21.68
CA TRP A 224 -7.10 0.17 22.18
C TRP A 224 -8.44 0.19 21.44
N LEU A 225 -8.41 0.15 20.10
CA LEU A 225 -9.63 0.14 19.30
C LEU A 225 -10.45 -1.14 19.51
N MET A 226 -9.78 -2.28 19.73
CA MET A 226 -10.42 -3.54 20.09
C MET A 226 -11.16 -3.44 21.43
N TYR A 227 -10.52 -2.88 22.46
CA TYR A 227 -11.17 -2.62 23.74
C TYR A 227 -12.35 -1.66 23.61
N ARG A 228 -12.20 -0.59 22.82
CA ARG A 228 -13.27 0.38 22.55
C ARG A 228 -14.47 -0.26 21.84
N THR A 229 -14.21 -1.15 20.87
CA THR A 229 -15.24 -1.87 20.12
C THR A 229 -16.12 -2.74 21.02
N THR A 230 -15.56 -3.32 22.08
CA THR A 230 -16.27 -4.27 22.96
C THR A 230 -16.86 -3.64 24.22
N ASN A 231 -16.28 -2.55 24.74
CA ASN A 231 -16.61 -2.03 26.07
C ASN A 231 -17.05 -0.55 26.09
N ALA A 232 -16.87 0.20 25.00
CA ALA A 232 -17.11 1.64 24.98
C ALA A 232 -17.99 2.06 23.81
N GLY A 233 -18.31 3.35 23.76
CA GLY A 233 -18.91 3.93 22.56
C GLY A 233 -17.89 3.98 21.42
N SER A 234 -18.24 3.38 20.29
CA SER A 234 -17.49 3.42 19.02
C SER A 234 -17.64 4.75 18.26
N GLY A 235 -18.15 5.80 18.91
CA GLY A 235 -18.36 7.13 18.31
C GLY A 235 -17.16 8.05 18.47
N TYR A 236 -16.83 8.76 17.40
CA TYR A 236 -15.73 9.72 17.29
C TYR A 236 -16.18 10.95 16.51
N SER A 237 -15.36 12.00 16.52
CA SER A 237 -15.63 13.24 15.77
C SER A 237 -14.46 13.57 14.86
N VAL A 238 -14.78 14.04 13.64
CA VAL A 238 -13.80 14.54 12.68
C VAL A 238 -13.03 15.70 13.32
N CYS A 239 -11.71 15.67 13.24
CA CYS A 239 -10.85 16.75 13.74
C CYS A 239 -9.58 16.97 12.90
N CYS A 240 -9.40 16.20 11.82
CA CYS A 240 -8.32 16.37 10.85
C CYS A 240 -8.85 17.02 9.57
N ALA A 241 -7.97 17.64 8.79
CA ALA A 241 -8.32 18.23 7.50
C ALA A 241 -8.74 17.15 6.49
N GLY A 242 -9.69 17.49 5.62
CA GLY A 242 -10.22 16.61 4.58
C GLY A 242 -11.63 17.03 4.16
N PRO A 243 -12.33 16.18 3.38
CA PRO A 243 -13.62 16.53 2.80
C PRO A 243 -14.77 16.68 3.81
N ALA A 244 -14.76 15.90 4.90
CA ALA A 244 -15.78 16.00 5.94
C ALA A 244 -15.59 17.25 6.82
N ALA A 245 -16.69 17.86 7.27
CA ALA A 245 -16.62 19.04 8.12
C ALA A 245 -16.12 18.72 9.54
N ASP A 246 -15.46 19.71 10.15
CA ASP A 246 -14.97 19.61 11.53
C ASP A 246 -16.12 19.27 12.50
N LYS A 247 -15.84 18.37 13.45
CA LYS A 247 -16.75 17.86 14.48
C LYS A 247 -17.94 17.03 13.98
N GLU A 248 -18.03 16.71 12.70
CA GLU A 248 -18.99 15.69 12.26
C GLU A 248 -18.71 14.36 12.96
N ASN A 249 -19.77 13.67 13.36
CA ASN A 249 -19.65 12.40 14.08
C ASN A 249 -19.56 11.23 13.10
N PHE A 250 -18.75 10.25 13.47
CA PHE A 250 -18.65 8.98 12.78
C PHE A 250 -18.45 7.85 13.80
N VAL A 251 -18.71 6.63 13.37
CA VAL A 251 -18.48 5.42 14.16
C VAL A 251 -17.28 4.68 13.59
N ALA A 252 -16.42 4.13 14.46
CA ALA A 252 -15.33 3.25 14.04
C ALA A 252 -15.16 2.04 14.97
N TYR A 253 -15.00 0.85 14.39
CA TYR A 253 -14.89 -0.40 15.12
C TYR A 253 -14.07 -1.44 14.36
N LEU A 254 -13.55 -2.44 15.08
CA LEU A 254 -12.90 -3.61 14.48
C LEU A 254 -13.91 -4.73 14.27
N ASP A 255 -13.88 -5.37 13.11
CA ASP A 255 -14.64 -6.61 12.87
C ASP A 255 -14.06 -7.39 11.67
N ASN A 256 -14.56 -8.60 11.44
CA ASN A 256 -14.38 -9.43 10.26
C ASN A 256 -12.99 -10.04 10.03
N ARG A 257 -11.88 -9.33 10.27
CA ARG A 257 -10.54 -9.93 10.16
C ARG A 257 -9.53 -9.30 11.10
N LEU A 258 -8.90 -10.13 11.93
CA LEU A 258 -7.80 -9.76 12.80
C LEU A 258 -6.65 -10.77 12.66
N LEU A 259 -5.41 -10.28 12.55
CA LEU A 259 -4.18 -11.07 12.59
C LEU A 259 -3.42 -10.71 13.85
N LEU A 260 -3.24 -11.70 14.72
CA LEU A 260 -2.44 -11.59 15.93
C LEU A 260 -1.12 -12.35 15.77
N VAL A 261 -0.06 -11.75 16.29
CA VAL A 261 1.30 -12.30 16.27
C VAL A 261 1.90 -12.29 17.67
N GLY A 262 2.58 -13.35 18.05
CA GLY A 262 3.31 -13.43 19.32
C GLY A 262 4.73 -13.96 19.10
N SER A 263 5.65 -13.55 19.96
CA SER A 263 7.01 -14.10 20.01
C SER A 263 6.98 -15.51 20.63
N GLY A 264 7.36 -16.53 19.86
CA GLY A 264 7.52 -17.91 20.35
C GLY A 264 8.97 -18.36 20.33
N ASN A 265 9.30 -19.36 21.17
CA ASN A 265 10.66 -19.90 21.29
C ASN A 265 11.21 -20.56 20.00
N GLU A 266 10.33 -21.01 19.09
CA GLU A 266 10.68 -21.64 17.81
C GLU A 266 10.28 -20.79 16.58
N GLY A 267 9.97 -19.52 16.80
CA GLY A 267 9.47 -18.60 15.76
C GLY A 267 8.14 -17.94 16.15
N GLY A 268 7.77 -16.90 15.41
CA GLY A 268 6.55 -16.12 15.69
C GLY A 268 5.27 -16.96 15.50
N GLN A 269 4.46 -17.07 16.54
CA GLN A 269 3.14 -17.69 16.45
C GLN A 269 2.14 -16.71 15.83
N LYS A 270 1.28 -17.19 14.92
CA LYS A 270 0.27 -16.36 14.26
C LYS A 270 -1.12 -16.95 14.46
N VAL A 271 -2.10 -16.10 14.78
CA VAL A 271 -3.52 -16.44 14.87
C VAL A 271 -4.28 -15.49 13.96
N THR A 272 -5.08 -16.03 13.03
CA THR A 272 -5.95 -15.22 12.18
C THR A 272 -7.39 -15.55 12.49
N VAL A 273 -8.17 -14.54 12.86
CA VAL A 273 -9.62 -14.63 13.04
C VAL A 273 -10.28 -14.00 11.81
N VAL A 274 -11.25 -14.71 11.21
CA VAL A 274 -11.93 -14.29 9.98
C VAL A 274 -13.43 -14.55 10.09
N GLY A 275 -14.23 -13.60 9.59
CA GLY A 275 -15.69 -13.61 9.65
C GLY A 275 -16.21 -12.68 10.77
N PRO A 276 -17.51 -12.30 10.73
CA PRO A 276 -18.14 -11.50 11.77
C PRO A 276 -17.94 -12.10 13.16
N GLN A 277 -17.72 -11.26 14.17
CA GLN A 277 -17.47 -11.69 15.54
C GLN A 277 -18.54 -11.16 16.51
N ASP A 278 -19.14 -12.06 17.31
CA ASP A 278 -20.14 -11.66 18.31
C ASP A 278 -19.49 -11.19 19.62
N SER A 279 -18.45 -11.89 20.09
CA SER A 279 -17.83 -11.67 21.40
C SER A 279 -16.31 -11.54 21.37
N PHE A 280 -15.67 -11.78 20.22
CA PHE A 280 -14.22 -11.75 20.03
C PHE A 280 -13.41 -12.61 21.01
N THR A 281 -13.99 -13.70 21.54
CA THR A 281 -13.37 -14.56 22.56
C THR A 281 -11.99 -15.09 22.17
N GLU A 282 -11.81 -15.47 20.90
CA GLU A 282 -10.56 -15.97 20.36
C GLU A 282 -9.49 -14.88 20.30
N VAL A 283 -9.89 -13.64 20.01
CA VAL A 283 -8.99 -12.48 19.99
C VAL A 283 -8.56 -12.14 21.42
N CYS A 284 -9.51 -12.06 22.36
CA CYS A 284 -9.21 -11.78 23.76
C CYS A 284 -8.29 -12.85 24.37
N SER A 285 -8.55 -14.14 24.12
CA SER A 285 -7.69 -15.24 24.56
C SER A 285 -6.27 -15.14 23.99
N ALA A 286 -6.15 -14.81 22.71
CA ALA A 286 -4.84 -14.63 22.07
C ALA A 286 -4.08 -13.41 22.63
N LEU A 287 -4.76 -12.29 22.85
CA LEU A 287 -4.19 -11.09 23.50
C LEU A 287 -3.75 -11.38 24.94
N GLY A 288 -4.56 -12.11 25.72
CA GLY A 288 -4.23 -12.53 27.09
C GLY A 288 -3.01 -13.46 27.18
N GLN A 289 -2.67 -14.14 26.08
CA GLN A 289 -1.43 -14.93 25.95
C GLN A 289 -0.22 -14.09 25.52
N GLY A 290 -0.35 -12.76 25.46
CA GLY A 290 0.73 -11.85 25.06
C GLY A 290 0.94 -11.73 23.55
N LYS A 291 -0.03 -12.13 22.71
CA LYS A 291 0.01 -11.81 21.27
C LYS A 291 -0.44 -10.36 21.06
N GLU A 292 0.12 -9.72 20.05
CA GLU A 292 -0.25 -8.37 19.64
C GLU A 292 -1.05 -8.42 18.33
N ILE A 293 -1.95 -7.46 18.12
CA ILE A 293 -2.66 -7.32 16.85
C ILE A 293 -1.69 -6.68 15.84
N ALA A 294 -1.35 -7.41 14.77
CA ALA A 294 -0.50 -6.91 13.69
C ALA A 294 -1.31 -6.31 12.53
N GLU A 295 -2.52 -6.83 12.30
CA GLU A 295 -3.42 -6.34 11.27
C GLU A 295 -4.87 -6.46 11.75
N ALA A 296 -5.70 -5.48 11.42
CA ALA A 296 -7.12 -5.52 11.75
C ALA A 296 -7.96 -4.82 10.67
N THR A 297 -9.19 -5.29 10.48
CA THR A 297 -10.17 -4.63 9.61
C THR A 297 -10.99 -3.66 10.43
N ILE A 298 -10.86 -2.38 10.07
CA ILE A 298 -11.57 -1.25 10.66
C ILE A 298 -12.75 -0.92 9.74
N TYR A 299 -13.92 -0.75 10.34
CA TYR A 299 -15.09 -0.17 9.71
C TYR A 299 -15.22 1.28 10.13
N PHE A 300 -15.59 2.14 9.19
CA PHE A 300 -16.04 3.50 9.47
C PHE A 300 -17.46 3.67 8.96
N GLU A 301 -18.32 4.30 9.76
CA GLU A 301 -19.70 4.63 9.38
C GLU A 301 -19.97 6.10 9.65
N LYS A 302 -20.43 6.81 8.63
CA LYS A 302 -20.77 8.23 8.70
C LYS A 302 -21.98 8.48 7.83
N LEU A 303 -23.07 8.93 8.44
CA LEU A 303 -24.37 9.06 7.77
C LEU A 303 -24.79 7.72 7.13
N GLU A 304 -24.99 7.70 5.81
CA GLU A 304 -25.33 6.50 5.01
C GLU A 304 -24.11 5.81 4.40
N HIS A 305 -22.91 6.38 4.56
CA HIS A 305 -21.68 5.88 3.98
C HIS A 305 -20.94 4.96 4.95
N GLN A 306 -20.38 3.88 4.39
CA GLN A 306 -19.53 2.94 5.11
C GLN A 306 -18.22 2.72 4.37
N TRP A 307 -17.13 2.71 5.12
CA TRP A 307 -15.81 2.30 4.66
C TRP A 307 -15.39 1.04 5.40
N ARG A 308 -14.61 0.22 4.72
CA ARG A 308 -13.97 -0.96 5.32
C ARG A 308 -12.52 -1.00 4.88
N VAL A 309 -11.59 -1.01 5.83
CA VAL A 309 -10.16 -1.00 5.55
C VAL A 309 -9.42 -2.01 6.41
N THR A 310 -8.50 -2.76 5.85
CA THR A 310 -7.57 -3.60 6.62
C THR A 310 -6.29 -2.83 6.88
N LEU A 311 -6.08 -2.36 8.11
CA LEU A 311 -4.85 -1.69 8.50
C LEU A 311 -3.73 -2.71 8.73
N LYS A 312 -2.54 -2.44 8.17
CA LYS A 312 -1.29 -3.12 8.53
C LYS A 312 -0.58 -2.26 9.58
N GLY A 313 -0.53 -2.71 10.82
CA GLY A 313 -0.07 -1.91 11.97
C GLY A 313 1.38 -1.44 11.86
N GLU A 314 2.26 -2.28 11.32
CA GLU A 314 3.69 -1.98 11.22
C GLU A 314 4.01 -0.78 10.32
N MET A 315 3.35 -0.69 9.17
CA MET A 315 3.65 0.31 8.14
C MET A 315 2.54 1.34 7.94
N PHE A 316 1.40 1.20 8.63
CA PHE A 316 0.17 1.97 8.38
C PHE A 316 -0.29 1.97 6.92
N GLN A 317 -0.02 0.84 6.25
CA GLN A 317 -0.56 0.54 4.93
C GLN A 317 -2.03 0.14 5.04
N PHE A 318 -2.82 0.58 4.07
CA PHE A 318 -4.24 0.30 4.04
C PHE A 318 -4.56 -0.77 2.99
N GLY A 319 -4.70 -2.00 3.42
CA GLY A 319 -5.14 -3.10 2.55
C GLY A 319 -6.65 -3.09 2.36
N SER A 320 -7.12 -3.48 1.17
CA SER A 320 -8.54 -3.71 0.90
C SER A 320 -9.45 -2.54 1.30
N PHE A 321 -8.98 -1.31 1.12
CA PHE A 321 -9.70 -0.07 1.38
C PHE A 321 -10.91 0.01 0.44
N LYS A 322 -12.07 -0.33 0.98
CA LYS A 322 -13.36 -0.26 0.31
C LYS A 322 -14.07 1.02 0.74
N CYS A 323 -14.42 1.86 -0.23
CA CYS A 323 -15.17 3.10 0.01
C CYS A 323 -16.62 2.94 -0.44
N PRO A 324 -17.49 3.93 -0.16
CA PRO A 324 -18.76 4.09 -0.84
C PRO A 324 -18.61 4.02 -2.37
N THR A 325 -19.62 3.46 -3.02
CA THR A 325 -19.64 3.27 -4.47
C THR A 325 -19.83 4.61 -5.15
N VAL A 326 -18.88 4.98 -6.01
CA VAL A 326 -18.96 6.13 -6.92
C VAL A 326 -19.86 5.74 -8.09
N ARG A 327 -20.84 6.57 -8.42
CA ARG A 327 -21.74 6.31 -9.55
C ARG A 327 -21.16 6.93 -10.81
N ILE A 328 -21.32 6.22 -11.91
CA ILE A 328 -20.90 6.68 -13.23
C ILE A 328 -22.14 7.25 -13.91
N ASP A 329 -22.10 8.53 -14.30
CA ASP A 329 -23.16 9.16 -15.09
C ASP A 329 -22.98 8.80 -16.57
N LYS A 330 -23.91 8.00 -17.11
CA LYS A 330 -23.82 7.44 -18.47
C LYS A 330 -24.20 8.45 -19.58
N GLY A 331 -24.47 9.70 -19.24
CA GLY A 331 -24.96 10.73 -20.17
C GLY A 331 -23.95 11.81 -20.59
N ALA A 332 -22.75 11.82 -20.02
CA ALA A 332 -21.72 12.85 -20.27
C ALA A 332 -20.75 12.46 -21.41
N GLU A 333 -19.94 13.41 -21.87
CA GLU A 333 -18.78 13.08 -22.71
C GLU A 333 -17.77 12.26 -21.90
N VAL A 334 -17.06 11.33 -22.56
CA VAL A 334 -16.23 10.31 -21.87
C VAL A 334 -15.11 10.93 -21.03
N GLU A 335 -14.47 11.99 -21.50
CA GLU A 335 -13.38 12.66 -20.76
C GLU A 335 -13.91 13.36 -19.49
N ASP A 336 -15.02 14.09 -19.62
CA ASP A 336 -15.69 14.74 -18.48
C ASP A 336 -16.20 13.70 -17.46
N GLU A 337 -16.71 12.56 -17.95
CA GLU A 337 -17.15 11.42 -17.13
C GLU A 337 -15.97 10.83 -16.34
N GLN A 338 -14.83 10.57 -16.98
CA GLN A 338 -13.62 10.03 -16.34
C GLN A 338 -13.04 10.97 -15.28
N GLN A 339 -13.01 12.28 -15.55
CA GLN A 339 -12.56 13.27 -14.57
C GLN A 339 -13.53 13.36 -13.39
N SER A 340 -14.85 13.40 -13.64
CA SER A 340 -15.85 13.42 -12.58
C SER A 340 -15.75 12.20 -11.67
N VAL A 341 -15.67 10.99 -12.26
CA VAL A 341 -15.52 9.74 -11.51
C VAL A 341 -14.25 9.74 -10.68
N PHE A 342 -13.15 10.29 -11.20
CA PHE A 342 -11.90 10.44 -10.44
C PHE A 342 -12.06 11.37 -9.24
N TYR A 343 -12.67 12.54 -9.40
CA TYR A 343 -12.84 13.48 -8.29
C TYR A 343 -13.77 12.92 -7.21
N GLU A 344 -14.87 12.27 -7.59
CA GLU A 344 -15.73 11.55 -6.64
C GLU A 344 -14.97 10.43 -5.92
N ARG A 345 -14.11 9.70 -6.66
CA ARG A 345 -13.27 8.65 -6.08
C ARG A 345 -12.26 9.19 -5.10
N MET A 346 -11.59 10.29 -5.43
CA MET A 346 -10.64 10.95 -4.54
C MET A 346 -11.35 11.47 -3.29
N TYR A 347 -12.52 12.09 -3.44
CA TYR A 347 -13.34 12.54 -2.30
C TYR A 347 -13.59 11.41 -1.29
N VAL A 348 -14.08 10.23 -1.74
CA VAL A 348 -14.40 9.13 -0.82
C VAL A 348 -13.16 8.45 -0.23
N ILE A 349 -12.02 8.46 -0.94
CA ILE A 349 -10.75 7.95 -0.41
C ILE A 349 -10.22 8.92 0.65
N GLU A 350 -10.17 10.21 0.36
CA GLU A 350 -9.68 11.25 1.27
C GLU A 350 -10.55 11.38 2.51
N GLU A 351 -11.88 11.28 2.38
CA GLU A 351 -12.79 11.25 3.53
C GLU A 351 -12.47 10.04 4.42
N GLY A 352 -12.32 8.83 3.87
CA GLY A 352 -11.99 7.65 4.68
C GLY A 352 -10.61 7.73 5.35
N LEU A 353 -9.62 8.35 4.70
CA LEU A 353 -8.31 8.64 5.29
C LEU A 353 -8.41 9.69 6.41
N GLN A 354 -9.23 10.74 6.23
CA GLN A 354 -9.52 11.75 7.25
C GLN A 354 -10.20 11.14 8.48
N LEU A 355 -11.12 10.18 8.29
CA LEU A 355 -11.73 9.44 9.41
C LEU A 355 -10.69 8.62 10.17
N PHE A 356 -9.79 7.94 9.46
CA PHE A 356 -8.68 7.22 10.09
C PHE A 356 -7.76 8.16 10.87
N ASP A 357 -7.36 9.28 10.30
CA ASP A 357 -6.50 10.26 10.95
C ASP A 357 -7.18 10.87 12.19
N SER A 358 -8.48 11.16 12.11
CA SER A 358 -9.26 11.65 13.26
C SER A 358 -9.38 10.60 14.37
N LEU A 359 -9.53 9.32 14.01
CA LEU A 359 -9.52 8.20 14.95
C LEU A 359 -8.14 8.03 15.61
N LEU A 360 -7.07 8.17 14.85
CA LEU A 360 -5.70 8.15 15.36
C LEU A 360 -5.47 9.30 16.35
N VAL A 361 -5.98 10.50 16.09
CA VAL A 361 -5.92 11.62 17.04
C VAL A 361 -6.67 11.31 18.33
N ALA A 362 -7.85 10.66 18.25
CA ALA A 362 -8.60 10.27 19.44
C ALA A 362 -7.80 9.29 20.31
N PHE A 363 -7.13 8.30 19.70
CA PHE A 363 -6.21 7.41 20.39
C PHE A 363 -5.04 8.18 21.01
N LEU A 364 -4.33 9.00 20.23
CA LEU A 364 -3.14 9.72 20.67
C LEU A 364 -3.44 10.65 21.86
N LYS A 365 -4.58 11.34 21.85
CA LYS A 365 -5.03 12.16 22.99
C LYS A 365 -5.16 11.36 24.29
N GLN A 366 -5.59 10.10 24.20
CA GLN A 366 -5.70 9.23 25.37
C GLN A 366 -4.34 8.61 25.74
N ARG A 367 -3.59 8.16 24.73
CA ARG A 367 -2.29 7.51 24.85
C ARG A 367 -1.20 8.39 25.46
N LEU A 368 -1.26 9.68 25.14
CA LEU A 368 -0.30 10.69 25.60
C LEU A 368 -0.81 11.44 26.85
N SER A 369 -1.94 11.04 27.42
CA SER A 369 -2.47 11.63 28.65
C SER A 369 -1.93 10.92 29.89
N ASP A 370 -1.95 11.63 31.03
CA ASP A 370 -1.59 11.07 32.34
C ASP A 370 -2.48 9.88 32.75
N ASN A 371 -3.67 9.74 32.14
CA ASN A 371 -4.62 8.66 32.41
C ASN A 371 -4.33 7.36 31.64
N TRP A 372 -3.29 7.32 30.80
CA TRP A 372 -3.00 6.14 29.99
C TRP A 372 -2.75 4.89 30.84
N SER A 373 -2.05 5.00 31.97
CA SER A 373 -1.81 3.87 32.87
C SER A 373 -3.11 3.25 33.41
N ALA A 374 -4.10 4.09 33.74
CA ALA A 374 -5.42 3.62 34.17
C ALA A 374 -6.20 2.97 33.01
N GLU A 375 -6.01 3.43 31.77
CA GLU A 375 -6.57 2.76 30.59
C GLU A 375 -5.96 1.38 30.38
N CYS A 376 -4.63 1.25 30.46
CA CYS A 376 -3.96 -0.04 30.36
C CYS A 376 -4.49 -1.03 31.40
N GLN A 377 -4.69 -0.59 32.65
CA GLN A 377 -5.28 -1.44 33.69
C GLN A 377 -6.70 -1.89 33.37
N ARG A 378 -7.52 -1.03 32.74
CA ARG A 378 -8.86 -1.40 32.28
C ARG A 378 -8.82 -2.43 31.15
N MET A 379 -7.92 -2.25 30.18
CA MET A 379 -7.72 -3.20 29.08
C MET A 379 -7.23 -4.55 29.58
N ILE A 380 -6.29 -4.58 30.54
CA ILE A 380 -5.81 -5.83 31.15
C ILE A 380 -6.96 -6.57 31.85
N LYS A 381 -7.73 -5.88 32.70
CA LYS A 381 -8.89 -6.48 33.39
C LYS A 381 -9.94 -7.01 32.43
N TRP A 382 -10.14 -6.36 31.29
CA TRP A 382 -11.04 -6.83 30.23
C TRP A 382 -10.56 -8.12 29.57
N LEU A 383 -9.25 -8.32 29.42
CA LEU A 383 -8.71 -9.56 28.87
C LEU A 383 -8.82 -10.74 29.86
N GLU A 384 -8.95 -10.46 31.16
CA GLU A 384 -9.12 -11.45 32.23
C GLU A 384 -10.59 -11.82 32.50
N SER A 385 -11.54 -11.01 32.01
CA SER A 385 -12.99 -11.24 32.12
C SER A 385 -13.52 -12.09 30.99
#